data_AF-W4V031-F1
#
_entry.id   AF-W4V031-F1
#
_cell.length_a   1.000
_cell.length_b   1.000
_cell.length_c   1.000
_cell.angle_alpha   90.00
_cell.angle_beta   90.00
_cell.angle_gamma   90.00
#
_symmetry.space_group_name_H-M   'P 1'
#
loop_
_entity.id
_entity.type
_entity.pdbx_description
1 polymer ?
#
loop_
_entity_poly.entity_id
_entity_poly.type
_entity_poly.pdbx_seq_one_letter_code
_entity_poly.pdbx_strand_id
1 'polypeptide(L)'
;MEKGIYTEGFFNLADDNIYKSKVIKDIDTNIGQLLKTDAKFFAIHVSPSESELRAMGNTEQEKAEAMKRYIREVFIPEYANNFNKGLSEADIKFYGKIHFNRSRSDNELNMHCHLIVSRKDQTSKKKLSPLTNHKNTKNGVITGGFDRMNLFQQAERGFDKLFSYNRQQSESFDYHNTMKNGSISEQLNLQVQEFQSSERKIKNLLSINLENKEASYQAFNTKCKIDEKQDKHIPTHQFNDQKNNLSSGSLISFISSGTDSSLNLIIQEKHIPKKKKKKGRRL
;
A
#
# COMPACT_ATOMS: atom_id res chain seq x y z
N MET A 1 -27.30 -3.69 -14.49
CA MET A 1 -25.95 -3.94 -15.04
C MET A 1 -25.54 -5.32 -14.58
N GLU A 2 -25.40 -6.28 -15.49
CA GLU A 2 -25.00 -7.65 -15.16
C GLU A 2 -23.58 -7.66 -14.58
N LYS A 3 -23.36 -8.45 -13.53
CA LYS A 3 -22.04 -8.72 -12.92
C LYS A 3 -21.18 -9.51 -13.91
N GLY A 4 -20.69 -8.83 -14.94
CA GLY A 4 -19.72 -9.38 -15.87
C GLY A 4 -18.44 -9.72 -15.10
N ILE A 5 -18.03 -10.98 -15.14
CA ILE A 5 -16.77 -11.44 -14.55
C ILE A 5 -15.65 -10.73 -15.31
N TYR A 6 -15.15 -9.62 -14.76
CA TYR A 6 -14.06 -8.86 -15.35
C TYR A 6 -12.78 -9.72 -15.29
N THR A 7 -12.53 -10.49 -16.35
CA THR A 7 -11.35 -11.34 -16.47
C THR A 7 -10.26 -10.61 -17.24
N GLU A 8 -9.55 -9.69 -16.57
CA GLU A 8 -8.38 -9.07 -17.20
C GLU A 8 -7.29 -10.11 -17.52
N GLY A 9 -6.70 -9.96 -18.70
CA GLY A 9 -5.47 -10.65 -19.08
C GLY A 9 -4.27 -10.14 -18.28
N PHE A 10 -3.08 -10.65 -18.62
CA PHE A 10 -1.86 -10.07 -18.07
C PHE A 10 -1.56 -8.72 -18.73
N PHE A 11 -0.76 -7.89 -18.07
CA PHE A 11 -0.24 -6.66 -18.65
C PHE A 11 1.28 -6.60 -18.45
N ASN A 12 1.98 -5.78 -19.24
CA ASN A 12 3.38 -5.45 -19.03
C ASN A 12 3.58 -3.92 -19.11
N LEU A 13 4.79 -3.45 -19.38
CA LEU A 13 5.09 -2.03 -19.49
C LEU A 13 4.23 -1.29 -20.53
N ALA A 14 3.95 -1.90 -21.68
CA ALA A 14 3.31 -1.27 -22.83
C ALA A 14 1.96 -1.90 -23.22
N ASP A 15 1.82 -3.20 -23.06
CA ASP A 15 0.68 -3.98 -23.53
C ASP A 15 -0.25 -4.38 -22.37
N ASP A 16 -1.54 -4.43 -22.67
CA ASP A 16 -2.59 -5.03 -21.85
C ASP A 16 -3.14 -6.32 -22.49
N ASN A 17 -3.97 -7.05 -21.75
CA ASN A 17 -4.72 -8.22 -22.24
C ASN A 17 -3.83 -9.35 -22.83
N ILE A 18 -2.63 -9.52 -22.29
CA ILE A 18 -1.67 -10.56 -22.69
C ILE A 18 -2.16 -11.92 -22.22
N TYR A 19 -2.23 -12.88 -23.15
CA TYR A 19 -2.59 -14.26 -22.84
C TYR A 19 -1.52 -14.98 -22.01
N LYS A 20 -1.99 -15.83 -21.09
CA LYS A 20 -1.13 -16.66 -20.21
C LYS A 20 -0.08 -17.48 -20.98
N SER A 21 -0.42 -18.02 -22.15
CA SER A 21 0.51 -18.82 -22.97
C SER A 21 1.72 -18.00 -23.43
N LYS A 22 1.50 -16.73 -23.81
CA LYS A 22 2.56 -15.80 -24.17
C LYS A 22 3.46 -15.50 -22.98
N VAL A 23 2.88 -15.20 -21.81
CA VAL A 23 3.64 -14.97 -20.57
C VAL A 23 4.55 -16.15 -20.23
N ILE A 24 4.01 -17.38 -20.27
CA ILE A 24 4.78 -18.60 -20.00
C ILE A 24 5.93 -18.73 -20.99
N LYS A 25 5.65 -18.63 -22.29
CA LYS A 25 6.68 -18.73 -23.34
C LYS A 25 7.77 -17.70 -23.11
N ASP A 26 7.40 -16.44 -22.94
CA ASP A 26 8.32 -15.31 -22.86
C ASP A 26 9.24 -15.37 -21.62
N ILE A 27 8.73 -15.86 -20.48
CA ILE A 27 9.51 -16.07 -19.26
C ILE A 27 10.39 -17.33 -19.40
N ASP A 28 9.86 -18.43 -19.93
CA ASP A 28 10.60 -19.68 -20.07
C ASP A 28 11.73 -19.59 -21.09
N THR A 29 11.65 -18.69 -22.06
CA THR A 29 12.74 -18.42 -23.01
C THR A 29 13.76 -17.39 -22.51
N ASN A 30 13.42 -16.56 -21.51
CA ASN A 30 14.32 -15.53 -20.97
C ASN A 30 15.26 -16.08 -19.88
N ILE A 31 16.02 -17.14 -20.19
CA ILE A 31 16.80 -17.91 -19.22
C ILE A 31 18.31 -17.91 -19.52
N GLY A 32 18.82 -16.92 -20.25
CA GLY A 32 20.22 -16.87 -20.68
C GLY A 32 21.21 -17.11 -19.54
N GLN A 33 21.99 -18.19 -19.67
CA GLN A 33 22.99 -18.64 -18.69
C GLN A 33 22.44 -18.88 -17.26
N LEU A 34 21.13 -19.14 -17.12
CA LEU A 34 20.56 -19.63 -15.88
C LEU A 34 20.84 -21.13 -15.72
N LEU A 35 21.23 -21.52 -14.52
CA LEU A 35 21.37 -22.94 -14.18
C LEU A 35 19.98 -23.57 -14.02
N LYS A 36 19.91 -24.91 -14.10
CA LYS A 36 18.64 -25.64 -13.90
C LYS A 36 18.05 -25.46 -12.49
N THR A 37 18.89 -25.06 -11.54
CA THR A 37 18.52 -24.77 -10.15
C THR A 37 18.15 -23.32 -9.92
N ASP A 38 18.49 -22.40 -10.84
CA ASP A 38 18.12 -20.99 -10.71
C ASP A 38 16.61 -20.84 -10.95
N ALA A 39 15.93 -19.98 -10.19
CA ALA A 39 14.56 -19.62 -10.57
C ALA A 39 14.56 -18.78 -11.85
N LYS A 40 13.48 -18.92 -12.62
CA LYS A 40 13.30 -18.16 -13.86
C LYS A 40 12.71 -16.78 -13.61
N PHE A 41 11.95 -16.64 -12.53
CA PHE A 41 11.24 -15.43 -12.18
C PHE A 41 11.03 -15.32 -10.66
N PHE A 42 10.71 -14.12 -10.23
CA PHE A 42 10.24 -13.79 -8.89
C PHE A 42 8.78 -13.36 -8.97
N ALA A 43 7.97 -13.84 -8.03
CA ALA A 43 6.61 -13.38 -7.85
C ALA A 43 6.60 -12.25 -6.83
N ILE A 44 5.90 -11.16 -7.14
CA ILE A 44 5.72 -10.01 -6.26
C ILE A 44 4.21 -9.75 -6.13
N HIS A 45 3.73 -9.49 -4.92
CA HIS A 45 2.32 -9.19 -4.67
C HIS A 45 2.15 -7.72 -4.30
N VAL A 46 1.45 -6.93 -5.09
CA VAL A 46 1.14 -5.55 -4.73
C VAL A 46 -0.30 -5.50 -4.24
N SER A 47 -0.48 -5.24 -2.95
CA SER A 47 -1.78 -5.24 -2.28
C SER A 47 -1.96 -3.91 -1.55
N PRO A 48 -2.53 -2.90 -2.21
CA PRO A 48 -2.82 -1.63 -1.56
C PRO A 48 -3.88 -1.80 -0.46
N SER A 49 -3.83 -0.93 0.55
CA SER A 49 -4.85 -0.84 1.59
C SER A 49 -6.18 -0.36 1.01
N GLU A 50 -7.25 -0.45 1.80
CA GLU A 50 -8.55 0.07 1.37
C GLU A 50 -8.51 1.59 1.12
N SER A 51 -7.79 2.36 1.94
CA SER A 51 -7.62 3.80 1.76
C SER A 51 -6.83 4.14 0.49
N GLU A 52 -5.78 3.37 0.18
CA GLU A 52 -5.03 3.49 -1.06
C GLU A 52 -5.89 3.13 -2.28
N LEU A 53 -6.69 2.06 -2.19
CA LEU A 53 -7.63 1.68 -3.25
C LEU A 53 -8.69 2.77 -3.49
N ARG A 54 -9.16 3.45 -2.44
CA ARG A 54 -10.06 4.61 -2.59
C ARG A 54 -9.37 5.79 -3.29
N ALA A 55 -8.08 6.01 -3.03
CA ALA A 55 -7.29 7.03 -3.72
C ALA A 55 -7.00 6.68 -5.20
N MET A 56 -6.99 5.39 -5.55
CA MET A 56 -6.82 4.92 -6.92
C MET A 56 -8.05 5.13 -7.80
N GLY A 57 -9.26 5.24 -7.23
CA GLY A 57 -10.49 5.45 -7.99
C GLY A 57 -11.75 5.05 -7.23
N ASN A 58 -12.91 5.39 -7.78
CA ASN A 58 -14.21 5.08 -7.21
C ASN A 58 -14.74 3.73 -7.72
N THR A 59 -14.50 3.43 -9.00
CA THR A 59 -14.96 2.18 -9.63
C THR A 59 -13.86 1.11 -9.69
N GLU A 60 -14.23 -0.16 -9.87
CA GLU A 60 -13.25 -1.24 -10.02
C GLU A 60 -12.37 -1.06 -11.26
N GLN A 61 -12.94 -0.54 -12.36
CA GLN A 61 -12.21 -0.27 -13.59
C GLN A 61 -11.18 0.85 -13.39
N GLU A 62 -11.59 1.98 -12.78
CA GLU A 62 -10.68 3.08 -12.45
C GLU A 62 -9.53 2.60 -11.57
N LYS A 63 -9.83 1.82 -10.53
CA LYS A 63 -8.81 1.24 -9.65
C LYS A 63 -7.86 0.31 -10.40
N ALA A 64 -8.36 -0.48 -11.35
CA ALA A 64 -7.53 -1.39 -12.13
C ALA A 64 -6.58 -0.64 -13.06
N GLU A 65 -7.06 0.40 -13.74
CA GLU A 65 -6.26 1.29 -14.58
C GLU A 65 -5.22 2.06 -13.75
N ALA A 66 -5.62 2.61 -12.61
CA ALA A 66 -4.73 3.27 -11.66
C ALA A 66 -3.65 2.33 -11.10
N MET A 67 -4.01 1.08 -10.78
CA MET A 67 -3.05 0.07 -10.36
C MET A 67 -2.03 -0.24 -11.47
N LYS A 68 -2.47 -0.43 -12.73
CA LYS A 68 -1.54 -0.62 -13.86
C LYS A 68 -0.62 0.59 -14.02
N ARG A 69 -1.16 1.80 -13.92
CA ARG A 69 -0.41 3.06 -13.97
C ARG A 69 0.65 3.12 -12.87
N TYR A 70 0.26 2.86 -11.63
CA TYR A 70 1.19 2.80 -10.49
C TYR A 70 2.32 1.78 -10.71
N ILE A 71 1.99 0.59 -11.21
CA ILE A 71 3.01 -0.43 -11.50
C ILE A 71 3.98 0.06 -12.59
N ARG A 72 3.48 0.65 -13.66
CA ARG A 72 4.28 1.11 -14.81
C ARG A 72 5.14 2.34 -14.49
N GLU A 73 4.57 3.32 -13.81
CA GLU A 73 5.18 4.65 -13.61
C GLU A 73 5.98 4.77 -12.31
N VAL A 74 5.69 3.93 -11.32
CA VAL A 74 6.34 4.01 -10.00
C VAL A 74 7.05 2.70 -9.68
N PHE A 75 6.30 1.60 -9.56
CA PHE A 75 6.84 0.39 -8.97
C PHE A 75 7.99 -0.23 -9.79
N ILE A 76 7.81 -0.40 -11.10
CA ILE A 76 8.82 -1.02 -11.97
C ILE A 76 10.06 -0.12 -12.16
N PRO A 77 9.93 1.21 -12.36
CA PRO A 77 11.08 2.10 -12.35
C PRO A 77 11.88 2.03 -11.04
N GLU A 78 11.23 2.10 -9.88
CA GLU A 78 11.91 1.97 -8.59
C GLU A 78 12.55 0.58 -8.42
N TYR A 79 11.88 -0.48 -8.89
CA TYR A 79 12.44 -1.83 -8.91
C TYR A 79 13.71 -1.92 -9.76
N ALA A 80 13.74 -1.29 -10.94
CA ALA A 80 14.89 -1.28 -11.82
C ALA A 80 16.08 -0.51 -11.21
N ASN A 81 15.81 0.71 -10.74
CA ASN A 81 16.82 1.61 -10.17
C ASN A 81 17.49 1.01 -8.92
N ASN A 82 16.73 0.26 -8.12
CA ASN A 82 17.24 -0.36 -6.90
C ASN A 82 18.37 -1.37 -7.15
N PHE A 83 18.51 -1.89 -8.38
CA PHE A 83 19.63 -2.76 -8.71
C PHE A 83 20.99 -2.06 -8.72
N ASN A 84 21.02 -0.73 -8.86
CA ASN A 84 22.23 0.09 -9.02
C ASN A 84 23.12 -0.41 -10.19
N LYS A 85 22.49 -0.76 -11.33
CA LYS A 85 23.14 -1.34 -12.53
C LYS A 85 22.85 -0.59 -13.83
N GLY A 86 22.44 0.68 -13.72
CA GLY A 86 22.00 1.51 -14.85
C GLY A 86 20.86 0.86 -15.62
N LEU A 87 19.87 0.33 -14.90
CA LEU A 87 18.68 -0.29 -15.49
C LEU A 87 17.55 0.72 -15.45
N SER A 88 16.70 0.66 -16.47
CA SER A 88 15.41 1.35 -16.56
C SER A 88 14.26 0.35 -16.48
N GLU A 89 13.04 0.86 -16.40
CA GLU A 89 11.82 0.07 -16.48
C GLU A 89 11.72 -0.77 -17.75
N ALA A 90 12.28 -0.29 -18.87
CA ALA A 90 12.31 -1.00 -20.14
C ALA A 90 13.20 -2.26 -20.10
N ASP A 91 14.20 -2.28 -19.23
CA ASP A 91 15.07 -3.45 -19.04
C ASP A 91 14.39 -4.56 -18.23
N ILE A 92 13.31 -4.25 -17.50
CA ILE A 92 12.65 -5.21 -16.63
C ILE A 92 11.60 -5.99 -17.43
N LYS A 93 11.84 -7.29 -17.59
CA LYS A 93 10.84 -8.20 -18.18
C LYS A 93 9.85 -8.65 -17.11
N PHE A 94 8.68 -8.03 -17.05
CA PHE A 94 7.63 -8.38 -16.10
C PHE A 94 6.26 -8.58 -16.77
N TYR A 95 5.39 -9.29 -16.07
CA TYR A 95 3.97 -9.39 -16.39
C TYR A 95 3.14 -9.28 -15.10
N GLY A 96 2.17 -8.39 -15.07
CA GLY A 96 1.23 -8.21 -13.98
C GLY A 96 -0.12 -8.83 -14.27
N LYS A 97 -0.85 -9.23 -13.24
CA LYS A 97 -2.26 -9.62 -13.32
C LYS A 97 -3.01 -9.10 -12.10
N ILE A 98 -4.06 -8.33 -12.33
CA ILE A 98 -4.93 -7.81 -11.27
C ILE A 98 -5.99 -8.85 -10.95
N HIS A 99 -6.15 -9.12 -9.66
CA HIS A 99 -7.21 -9.96 -9.12
C HIS A 99 -8.19 -9.07 -8.35
N PHE A 100 -9.46 -9.29 -8.65
CA PHE A 100 -10.60 -8.67 -7.98
C PHE A 100 -11.18 -9.68 -6.98
N ASN A 101 -11.84 -9.21 -5.93
CA ASN A 101 -12.42 -10.11 -4.94
C ASN A 101 -13.48 -11.01 -5.61
N ARG A 102 -13.43 -12.32 -5.32
CA ARG A 102 -14.53 -13.24 -5.60
C ARG A 102 -15.28 -13.41 -4.29
N SER A 103 -16.38 -12.66 -4.15
CA SER A 103 -17.35 -12.69 -3.04
C SER A 103 -17.46 -14.06 -2.34
N ARG A 104 -16.69 -14.26 -1.27
CA ARG A 104 -16.81 -15.38 -0.33
C ARG A 104 -16.49 -15.01 1.13
N SER A 105 -16.12 -13.77 1.41
CA SER A 105 -15.96 -13.23 2.76
C SER A 105 -16.37 -11.76 2.77
N ASP A 106 -16.87 -11.30 3.92
CA ASP A 106 -17.36 -9.93 4.16
C ASP A 106 -16.24 -8.86 4.16
N ASN A 107 -15.03 -9.20 3.69
CA ASN A 107 -13.96 -8.21 3.50
C ASN A 107 -14.17 -7.47 2.18
N GLU A 108 -14.67 -6.25 2.31
CA GLU A 108 -14.79 -5.27 1.25
C GLU A 108 -13.38 -4.96 0.68
N LEU A 109 -13.22 -5.16 -0.64
CA LEU A 109 -12.09 -4.66 -1.45
C LEU A 109 -10.68 -5.27 -1.26
N ASN A 110 -10.49 -6.54 -1.63
CA ASN A 110 -9.16 -7.16 -1.79
C ASN A 110 -8.61 -7.08 -3.23
N MET A 111 -8.66 -5.91 -3.88
CA MET A 111 -8.01 -5.75 -5.19
C MET A 111 -6.49 -5.80 -5.00
N HIS A 112 -5.81 -6.70 -5.70
CA HIS A 112 -4.35 -6.83 -5.64
C HIS A 112 -3.77 -7.24 -6.98
N CYS A 113 -2.48 -6.98 -7.18
CA CYS A 113 -1.75 -7.32 -8.39
C CYS A 113 -0.69 -8.38 -8.10
N HIS A 114 -0.69 -9.47 -8.87
CA HIS A 114 0.44 -10.39 -8.93
C HIS A 114 1.38 -9.98 -10.06
N LEU A 115 2.62 -9.67 -9.75
CA LEU A 115 3.69 -9.47 -10.73
C LEU A 115 4.56 -10.72 -10.84
N ILE A 116 4.91 -11.07 -12.06
CA ILE A 116 5.90 -12.07 -12.42
C ILE A 116 7.05 -11.32 -13.07
N VAL A 117 8.20 -11.24 -12.39
CA VAL A 117 9.38 -10.53 -12.88
C VAL A 117 10.46 -11.54 -13.22
N SER A 118 10.95 -11.54 -14.46
CA SER A 118 12.02 -12.44 -14.88
C SER A 118 13.30 -12.20 -14.08
N ARG A 119 14.04 -13.28 -13.78
CA ARG A 119 15.38 -13.19 -13.17
C ARG A 119 16.42 -12.58 -14.12
N LYS A 120 16.07 -12.43 -15.40
CA LYS A 120 16.91 -11.80 -16.41
C LYS A 120 16.27 -10.50 -16.87
N ASP A 121 17.10 -9.55 -17.26
CA ASP A 121 16.65 -8.37 -18.00
C ASP A 121 16.00 -8.77 -19.34
N GLN A 122 15.35 -7.82 -20.02
CA GLN A 122 14.73 -8.04 -21.33
C GLN A 122 15.70 -8.62 -22.36
N THR A 123 16.98 -8.23 -22.31
CA THR A 123 18.01 -8.70 -23.26
C THR A 123 18.56 -10.09 -22.94
N SER A 124 18.11 -10.71 -21.84
CA SER A 124 18.59 -12.00 -21.35
C SER A 124 20.08 -12.01 -20.95
N LYS A 125 20.70 -10.86 -20.67
CA LYS A 125 22.14 -10.71 -20.37
C LYS A 125 22.41 -10.55 -18.87
N LYS A 126 21.75 -9.62 -18.19
CA LYS A 126 21.98 -9.31 -16.77
C LYS A 126 21.12 -10.22 -15.87
N LYS A 127 21.70 -10.76 -14.78
CA LYS A 127 20.94 -11.46 -13.72
C LYS A 127 20.45 -10.43 -12.70
N LEU A 128 19.14 -10.41 -12.48
CA LEU A 128 18.42 -9.52 -11.57
C LEU A 128 17.82 -10.37 -10.47
N SER A 129 18.30 -10.24 -9.23
CA SER A 129 17.77 -10.97 -8.08
C SER A 129 17.45 -9.99 -6.96
N PRO A 130 16.16 -9.78 -6.62
CA PRO A 130 15.76 -8.95 -5.49
C PRO A 130 16.04 -9.61 -4.12
N LEU A 131 16.42 -10.88 -4.13
CA LEU A 131 16.77 -11.68 -2.95
C LEU A 131 18.28 -11.69 -2.67
N THR A 132 19.08 -10.89 -3.38
CA THR A 132 20.51 -10.77 -3.09
C THR A 132 20.75 -10.16 -1.70
N ASN A 133 21.88 -10.53 -1.09
CA ASN A 133 22.36 -9.92 0.17
C ASN A 133 23.22 -8.67 -0.08
N HIS A 134 23.69 -8.48 -1.32
CA HIS A 134 24.47 -7.30 -1.69
C HIS A 134 23.57 -6.07 -1.74
N LYS A 135 23.97 -5.01 -1.05
CA LYS A 135 23.31 -3.70 -1.06
C LYS A 135 24.33 -2.66 -1.52
N ASN A 136 24.02 -1.94 -2.60
CA ASN A 136 24.82 -0.85 -3.16
C ASN A 136 26.36 -1.07 -3.12
N THR A 137 26.82 -2.27 -3.48
CA THR A 137 28.23 -2.64 -3.42
C THR A 137 28.98 -1.94 -4.55
N LYS A 138 29.94 -1.07 -4.21
CA LYS A 138 30.69 -0.28 -5.21
C LYS A 138 31.96 -0.97 -5.70
N ASN A 139 32.54 -1.87 -4.88
CA ASN A 139 33.84 -2.47 -5.11
C ASN A 139 33.74 -4.01 -5.14
N GLY A 140 34.57 -4.64 -5.96
CA GLY A 140 34.67 -6.10 -6.09
C GLY A 140 34.00 -6.66 -7.34
N VAL A 141 33.97 -7.99 -7.46
CA VAL A 141 33.45 -8.71 -8.63
C VAL A 141 31.95 -8.49 -8.84
N ILE A 142 31.21 -8.25 -7.74
CA ILE A 142 29.77 -7.98 -7.76
C ILE A 142 29.55 -6.51 -7.40
N THR A 143 29.19 -5.71 -8.39
CA THR A 143 28.79 -4.31 -8.20
C THR A 143 27.27 -4.15 -8.25
N GLY A 144 26.76 -3.19 -7.50
CA GLY A 144 25.33 -2.93 -7.29
C GLY A 144 24.74 -3.75 -6.13
N GLY A 145 23.44 -4.03 -6.19
CA GLY A 145 22.77 -4.76 -5.11
C GLY A 145 21.26 -4.76 -5.26
N PHE A 146 20.52 -5.06 -4.21
CA PHE A 146 19.09 -4.76 -4.14
C PHE A 146 18.70 -4.58 -2.67
N ASP A 147 18.16 -3.41 -2.32
CA ASP A 147 17.66 -3.15 -0.98
C ASP A 147 16.13 -3.14 -0.96
N ARG A 148 15.56 -4.20 -0.38
CA ARG A 148 14.11 -4.36 -0.27
C ARG A 148 13.45 -3.26 0.57
N MET A 149 14.12 -2.76 1.61
CA MET A 149 13.57 -1.67 2.43
C MET A 149 13.49 -0.38 1.61
N ASN A 150 14.56 -0.07 0.86
CA ASN A 150 14.57 1.07 -0.03
C ASN A 150 13.47 0.96 -1.11
N LEU A 151 13.21 -0.24 -1.65
CA LEU A 151 12.12 -0.42 -2.62
C LEU A 151 10.78 -0.02 -2.02
N PHE A 152 10.48 -0.49 -0.80
CA PHE A 152 9.20 -0.20 -0.15
C PHE A 152 9.03 1.27 0.16
N GLN A 153 10.05 1.93 0.72
CA GLN A 153 10.01 3.36 0.99
C GLN A 153 9.82 4.19 -0.29
N GLN A 154 10.50 3.83 -1.38
CA GLN A 154 10.41 4.59 -2.63
C GLN A 154 9.09 4.34 -3.35
N ALA A 155 8.61 3.08 -3.36
CA ALA A 155 7.31 2.74 -3.91
C ALA A 155 6.17 3.44 -3.15
N GLU A 156 6.24 3.47 -1.81
CA GLU A 156 5.30 4.20 -0.95
C GLU A 156 5.27 5.71 -1.27
N ARG A 157 6.44 6.36 -1.27
CA ARG A 157 6.52 7.80 -1.61
C ARG A 157 6.07 8.09 -3.03
N GLY A 158 6.36 7.19 -3.97
CA GLY A 158 5.93 7.30 -5.36
C GLY A 158 4.42 7.16 -5.50
N PHE A 159 3.80 6.25 -4.73
CA PHE A 159 2.34 6.14 -4.62
C PHE A 159 1.74 7.45 -4.12
N ASP A 160 2.27 7.97 -3.00
CA ASP A 160 1.77 9.19 -2.37
C ASP A 160 1.81 10.38 -3.32
N LYS A 161 2.90 10.52 -4.09
CA LYS A 161 3.03 11.55 -5.13
C LYS A 161 2.06 11.34 -6.30
N LEU A 162 1.97 10.11 -6.82
CA LEU A 162 1.17 9.80 -8.01
C LEU A 162 -0.33 10.02 -7.78
N PHE A 163 -0.81 9.74 -6.56
CA PHE A 163 -2.24 9.84 -6.20
C PHE A 163 -2.54 11.02 -5.27
N SER A 164 -1.54 11.87 -4.96
CA SER A 164 -1.66 12.94 -3.96
C SER A 164 -2.22 12.42 -2.63
N TYR A 165 -1.79 11.21 -2.24
CA TYR A 165 -2.27 10.54 -1.04
C TYR A 165 -1.53 11.06 0.20
N ASN A 166 -2.29 11.65 1.12
CA ASN A 166 -1.75 12.17 2.37
C ASN A 166 -1.71 11.07 3.44
N ARG A 167 -0.69 10.22 3.34
CA ARG A 167 -0.47 9.09 4.24
C ARG A 167 -0.30 9.52 5.69
N GLN A 168 -1.01 8.86 6.60
CA GLN A 168 -0.75 9.05 8.03
C GLN A 168 0.54 8.34 8.43
N GLN A 169 1.27 8.87 9.42
CA GLN A 169 2.52 8.26 9.88
C GLN A 169 2.34 6.79 10.29
N SER A 170 1.23 6.44 10.92
CA SER A 170 0.91 5.08 11.34
C SER A 170 0.60 4.11 10.19
N GLU A 171 0.35 4.62 8.98
CA GLU A 171 0.18 3.82 7.76
C GLU A 171 1.50 3.61 7.00
N SER A 172 2.57 4.31 7.40
CA SER A 172 3.85 4.24 6.69
C SER A 172 4.55 2.90 6.87
N PHE A 173 5.29 2.50 5.85
CA PHE A 173 6.16 1.33 5.87
C PHE A 173 7.13 1.39 7.04
N ASP A 174 7.74 2.55 7.30
CA ASP A 174 8.71 2.72 8.38
C ASP A 174 8.07 2.50 9.75
N TYR A 175 6.86 3.01 9.97
CA TYR A 175 6.11 2.76 11.21
C TYR A 175 5.81 1.27 11.37
N HIS A 176 5.22 0.62 10.37
CA HIS A 176 4.90 -0.81 10.44
C HIS A 176 6.14 -1.69 10.61
N ASN A 177 7.22 -1.38 9.89
CA ASN A 177 8.47 -2.11 9.99
C ASN A 177 9.10 -1.96 11.39
N THR A 178 9.04 -0.77 11.98
CA THR A 178 9.54 -0.52 13.34
C THR A 178 8.67 -1.19 14.40
N MET A 179 7.34 -1.14 14.27
CA MET A 179 6.42 -1.85 15.17
C MET A 179 6.63 -3.37 15.14
N LYS A 180 6.96 -3.92 13.98
CA LYS A 180 7.17 -5.36 13.82
C LYS A 180 8.56 -5.84 14.20
N ASN A 181 9.60 -5.10 13.82
CA ASN A 181 10.99 -5.56 13.86
C ASN A 181 11.91 -4.69 14.74
N GLY A 182 11.46 -3.50 15.16
CA GLY A 182 12.23 -2.57 15.97
C GLY A 182 12.32 -2.97 17.44
N SER A 183 13.23 -2.33 18.17
CA SER A 183 13.36 -2.49 19.63
C SER A 183 12.16 -1.90 20.37
N ILE A 184 11.94 -2.36 21.62
CA ILE A 184 10.87 -1.85 22.48
C ILE A 184 10.96 -0.32 22.66
N SER A 185 12.17 0.22 22.76
CA SER A 185 12.39 1.67 22.88
C SER A 185 11.94 2.43 21.62
N GLU A 186 12.28 1.93 20.43
CA GLU A 186 11.85 2.55 19.16
C GLU A 186 10.33 2.49 18.98
N GLN A 187 9.72 1.36 19.36
CA GLN A 187 8.26 1.19 19.34
C GLN A 187 7.56 2.20 20.26
N LEU A 188 8.02 2.33 21.52
CA LEU A 188 7.46 3.29 22.47
C LEU A 188 7.61 4.73 21.98
N ASN A 189 8.76 5.08 21.40
CA ASN A 189 8.98 6.42 20.85
C ASN A 189 7.98 6.77 19.74
N LEU A 190 7.71 5.84 18.82
CA LEU A 190 6.72 6.05 17.76
C LEU A 190 5.29 6.19 18.31
N GLN A 191 4.90 5.37 19.29
CA GLN A 191 3.59 5.48 19.94
C GLN A 191 3.44 6.82 20.66
N VAL A 192 4.45 7.27 21.41
CA VAL A 192 4.44 8.57 22.09
C VAL A 192 4.30 9.72 21.09
N GLN A 193 5.02 9.67 19.96
CA GLN A 193 4.88 10.69 18.90
C GLN A 193 3.46 10.72 18.30
N GLU A 194 2.85 9.55 18.11
CA GLU A 194 1.47 9.44 17.63
C GLU A 194 0.47 10.08 18.61
N PHE A 195 0.59 9.79 19.91
CA PHE A 195 -0.23 10.42 20.96
C PHE A 195 -0.04 11.95 21.01
N GLN A 196 1.20 12.43 20.97
CA GLN A 196 1.46 13.87 20.97
C GLN A 196 0.88 14.55 19.71
N SER A 197 0.91 13.87 18.56
CA SER A 197 0.33 14.40 17.32
C SER A 197 -1.20 14.49 17.39
N SER A 198 -1.87 13.52 18.03
CA SER A 198 -3.32 13.52 18.20
C SER A 198 -3.77 14.57 19.22
N GLU A 199 -3.03 14.73 20.33
CA GLU A 199 -3.27 15.79 21.32
C GLU A 199 -3.15 17.19 20.70
N ARG A 200 -2.13 17.44 19.88
CA ARG A 200 -1.97 18.73 19.16
C ARG A 200 -3.12 18.97 18.18
N LYS A 201 -3.58 17.95 17.45
CA LYS A 201 -4.74 18.05 16.55
C LYS A 201 -6.01 18.40 17.33
N ILE A 202 -6.26 17.76 18.48
CA ILE A 202 -7.42 18.04 19.34
C ILE A 202 -7.35 19.47 19.89
N LYS A 203 -6.19 19.89 20.37
CA LYS A 203 -5.99 21.26 20.90
C LYS A 203 -6.26 22.32 19.84
N ASN A 204 -5.72 22.14 18.62
CA ASN A 204 -5.97 23.06 17.50
C ASN A 204 -7.45 23.11 17.09
N LEU A 205 -8.15 21.98 17.05
CA LEU A 205 -9.58 21.94 16.73
C LEU A 205 -10.42 22.69 17.79
N LEU A 206 -10.07 22.54 19.07
CA LEU A 206 -10.71 23.27 20.17
C LEU A 206 -10.45 24.78 20.07
N SER A 207 -9.23 25.20 19.72
CA SER A 207 -8.89 26.61 19.51
C SER A 207 -9.67 27.24 18.36
N ILE A 208 -9.77 26.56 17.21
CA ILE A 208 -10.55 27.03 16.05
C ILE A 208 -12.03 27.18 16.41
N ASN A 209 -12.59 26.23 17.16
CA ASN A 209 -13.98 26.30 17.60
C ASN A 209 -14.23 27.43 18.62
N LEU A 210 -13.23 27.78 19.43
CA LEU A 210 -13.31 28.89 20.37
C LEU A 210 -13.24 30.25 19.64
N GLU A 211 -12.32 30.40 18.67
CA GLU A 211 -12.23 31.58 17.79
C GLU A 211 -13.49 31.76 16.93
N ASN A 212 -14.07 30.68 16.41
CA ASN A 212 -15.34 30.74 15.66
C ASN A 212 -16.53 31.13 16.56
N LYS A 213 -16.50 30.74 17.85
CA LYS A 213 -17.50 31.19 18.83
C LYS A 213 -17.35 32.70 19.06
N GLU A 214 -16.14 33.19 19.32
CA GLU A 214 -15.84 34.61 19.49
C GLU A 214 -16.19 35.44 18.24
N ALA A 215 -15.92 34.94 17.03
CA ALA A 215 -16.33 35.55 15.78
C ALA A 215 -17.86 35.57 15.60
N SER A 216 -18.58 34.54 16.04
CA SER A 216 -20.05 34.56 16.05
C SER A 216 -20.59 35.62 17.03
N TYR A 217 -19.99 35.76 18.23
CA TYR A 217 -20.37 36.80 19.18
C TYR A 217 -20.02 38.22 18.67
N GLN A 218 -18.93 38.38 17.92
CA GLN A 218 -18.61 39.66 17.26
C GLN A 218 -19.53 39.96 16.06
N ALA A 219 -19.96 38.95 15.29
CA ALA A 219 -20.92 39.10 14.20
C ALA A 219 -22.34 39.41 14.70
N PHE A 220 -22.73 38.88 15.86
CA PHE A 220 -23.97 39.27 16.55
C PHE A 220 -23.91 40.69 17.13
N ASN A 221 -22.73 41.14 17.59
CA ASN A 221 -22.55 42.50 18.11
C ASN A 221 -22.40 43.58 17.04
N THR A 222 -22.08 43.23 15.78
CA THR A 222 -22.06 44.19 14.67
C THR A 222 -23.40 44.32 13.95
N LYS A 223 -24.35 43.38 14.16
CA LYS A 223 -25.70 43.46 13.58
C LYS A 223 -26.73 44.20 14.46
N CYS A 224 -26.39 44.51 15.71
CA CYS A 224 -27.24 45.29 16.62
C CYS A 224 -26.76 46.74 16.77
N LYS A 225 -26.75 47.47 15.66
CA LYS A 225 -26.87 48.94 15.66
C LYS A 225 -27.74 49.34 14.46
N ILE A 226 -29.05 49.13 14.58
CA ILE A 226 -30.12 49.98 14.02
C ILE A 226 -31.39 49.66 14.83
N ASP A 227 -31.75 50.66 15.63
CA ASP A 227 -33.05 51.08 16.16
C ASP A 227 -33.98 50.17 16.99
N GLU A 228 -34.31 50.76 18.14
CA GLU A 228 -35.39 50.50 19.09
C GLU A 228 -36.78 50.37 18.42
N LYS A 229 -37.59 49.43 18.91
CA LYS A 229 -38.75 49.70 19.80
C LYS A 229 -39.58 48.44 20.05
N GLN A 230 -39.92 48.25 21.33
CA GLN A 230 -41.14 47.68 21.96
C GLN A 230 -41.80 46.45 21.30
N ASP A 231 -42.27 45.41 21.99
CA ASP A 231 -42.96 45.36 23.28
C ASP A 231 -43.20 43.88 23.66
N LYS A 232 -43.28 43.62 24.96
CA LYS A 232 -44.12 42.62 25.68
C LYS A 232 -43.88 41.08 25.58
N HIS A 233 -43.72 40.56 26.81
CA HIS A 233 -44.25 39.33 27.40
C HIS A 233 -43.39 38.04 27.59
N ILE A 234 -42.60 38.05 28.69
CA ILE A 234 -42.45 37.11 29.85
C ILE A 234 -42.89 35.61 29.70
N PRO A 235 -42.43 34.68 30.58
CA PRO A 235 -41.19 33.88 30.69
C PRO A 235 -41.51 32.35 30.57
N THR A 236 -40.64 31.35 30.73
CA THR A 236 -40.09 30.84 32.00
C THR A 236 -39.33 29.53 31.73
N HIS A 237 -38.14 29.41 32.35
CA HIS A 237 -37.41 28.21 32.80
C HIS A 237 -37.71 26.82 32.21
N GLN A 238 -36.64 26.07 31.90
CA GLN A 238 -36.13 25.08 32.86
C GLN A 238 -34.73 24.57 32.47
N PHE A 239 -33.78 24.79 33.38
CA PHE A 239 -32.57 24.00 33.53
C PHE A 239 -32.97 22.58 33.92
N ASN A 240 -32.34 21.58 33.29
CA ASN A 240 -32.21 20.26 33.88
C ASN A 240 -30.74 19.85 33.81
N ASP A 241 -30.10 19.95 34.97
CA ASP A 241 -28.91 19.17 35.30
C ASP A 241 -29.32 17.70 35.45
N GLN A 242 -28.60 16.80 34.76
CA GLN A 242 -28.52 15.42 35.17
C GLN A 242 -27.05 15.00 35.29
N LYS A 243 -26.62 14.95 36.55
CA LYS A 243 -25.43 14.26 37.06
C LYS A 243 -25.61 12.75 36.94
N ASN A 244 -24.46 12.05 36.99
CA ASN A 244 -24.22 10.62 37.32
C ASN A 244 -23.80 9.79 36.09
N ASN A 245 -22.74 8.99 36.06
CA ASN A 245 -21.79 8.55 37.08
C ASN A 245 -20.51 8.05 36.39
N LEU A 246 -19.36 8.22 37.06
CA LEU A 246 -18.18 7.38 36.83
C LEU A 246 -18.57 5.93 37.11
N SER A 247 -18.34 5.05 36.13
CA SER A 247 -18.22 3.61 36.37
C SER A 247 -16.90 3.14 35.76
N SER A 248 -15.98 2.87 36.66
CA SER A 248 -14.76 2.10 36.45
C SER A 248 -15.13 0.71 35.92
N GLY A 249 -14.50 0.28 34.82
CA GLY A 249 -14.63 -1.09 34.35
C GLY A 249 -14.51 -1.25 32.84
N SER A 250 -13.32 -1.06 32.28
CA SER A 250 -12.95 -1.82 31.08
C SER A 250 -11.45 -2.05 31.07
N LEU A 251 -11.06 -3.12 31.75
CA LEU A 251 -9.81 -3.83 31.45
C LEU A 251 -9.97 -4.41 30.05
N ILE A 252 -9.48 -3.72 29.03
CA ILE A 252 -9.27 -4.35 27.72
C ILE A 252 -7.97 -5.14 27.84
N SER A 253 -8.15 -6.42 28.11
CA SER A 253 -7.17 -7.47 27.94
C SER A 253 -6.72 -7.50 26.48
N PHE A 254 -5.44 -7.17 26.24
CA PHE A 254 -4.79 -7.48 24.97
C PHE A 254 -4.54 -9.00 24.90
N ILE A 255 -5.55 -9.76 24.49
CA ILE A 255 -5.37 -11.12 24.01
C ILE A 255 -5.30 -11.05 22.48
N SER A 256 -4.10 -11.35 21.99
CA SER A 256 -3.79 -11.62 20.59
C SER A 256 -4.83 -12.56 19.98
N SER A 257 -5.56 -12.07 18.99
CA SER A 257 -6.23 -12.92 18.01
C SER A 257 -5.84 -12.42 16.63
N GLY A 258 -5.06 -13.25 15.94
CA GLY A 258 -4.41 -12.94 14.70
C GLY A 258 -5.40 -12.58 13.61
N THR A 259 -5.16 -11.43 13.00
CA THR A 259 -5.54 -11.17 11.62
C THR A 259 -4.31 -10.56 10.94
N ASP A 260 -3.78 -11.27 9.96
CA ASP A 260 -2.66 -10.83 9.11
C ASP A 260 -3.11 -9.62 8.28
N SER A 261 -3.12 -8.44 8.87
CA SER A 261 -3.18 -7.16 8.16
C SER A 261 -1.76 -6.63 8.05
N SER A 262 -0.99 -7.20 7.15
CA SER A 262 0.35 -6.72 6.80
C SER A 262 0.37 -6.29 5.35
N LEU A 263 0.87 -5.08 5.10
CA LEU A 263 1.36 -4.62 3.80
C LEU A 263 2.30 -5.68 3.23
N ASN A 264 1.78 -6.54 2.35
CA ASN A 264 2.46 -7.75 1.92
C ASN A 264 2.89 -7.63 0.47
N LEU A 265 3.87 -6.76 0.23
CA LEU A 265 4.79 -6.96 -0.89
C LEU A 265 5.71 -8.14 -0.61
N ILE A 266 5.18 -9.33 -0.85
CA ILE A 266 5.92 -10.58 -0.70
C ILE A 266 6.64 -10.88 -2.01
N ILE A 267 7.98 -10.80 -2.00
CA ILE A 267 8.83 -11.28 -3.08
C ILE A 267 9.16 -12.75 -2.81
N GLN A 268 8.62 -13.65 -3.64
CA GLN A 268 8.86 -15.09 -3.56
C GLN A 268 9.57 -15.61 -4.80
N GLU A 269 10.59 -16.45 -4.58
CA GLU A 269 11.19 -17.26 -5.64
C GLU A 269 10.26 -18.44 -5.95
N LYS A 270 9.82 -18.59 -7.20
CA LYS A 270 8.97 -19.72 -7.61
C LYS A 270 9.72 -20.62 -8.59
N HIS A 271 9.86 -21.89 -8.21
CA HIS A 271 10.31 -22.97 -9.08
C HIS A 271 9.11 -23.77 -9.57
N ILE A 272 9.08 -24.11 -10.87
CA ILE A 272 8.10 -25.06 -11.40
C ILE A 272 8.44 -26.46 -10.86
N PRO A 273 7.48 -27.21 -10.30
CA PRO A 273 7.73 -28.56 -9.82
C PRO A 273 8.26 -29.45 -10.96
N LYS A 274 9.34 -30.20 -10.70
CA LYS A 274 9.89 -31.17 -11.64
C LYS A 274 8.78 -32.17 -12.01
N LYS A 275 8.49 -32.33 -13.31
CA LYS A 275 7.67 -33.46 -13.78
C LYS A 275 8.34 -34.74 -13.31
N LYS A 276 7.70 -35.48 -12.41
CA LYS A 276 8.15 -36.83 -12.03
C LYS A 276 8.25 -37.64 -13.32
N LYS A 277 9.46 -38.12 -13.66
CA LYS A 277 9.63 -39.09 -14.76
C LYS A 277 8.72 -40.27 -14.43
N LYS A 278 7.71 -40.54 -15.28
CA LYS A 278 7.00 -41.82 -15.23
C LYS A 278 8.06 -42.89 -15.44
N LYS A 279 8.31 -43.73 -14.42
CA LYS A 279 9.08 -44.96 -14.59
C LYS A 279 8.36 -45.75 -15.69
N GLY A 280 9.02 -45.96 -16.83
CA GLY A 280 8.51 -46.84 -17.87
C GLY A 280 8.29 -48.22 -17.27
N ARG A 281 7.08 -48.77 -17.44
CA ARG A 281 6.87 -50.21 -17.32
C ARG A 281 7.71 -50.85 -18.42
N ARG A 282 8.73 -51.62 -18.05
CA ARG A 282 9.29 -52.63 -18.94
C ARG A 282 8.20 -53.69 -19.10
N LEU A 283 7.75 -53.87 -20.34
CA LEU A 283 7.01 -55.04 -20.79
C LEU A 283 7.96 -56.24 -20.83
#